data_AF-A0A5P9EZ78-F1
#
_entry.id   AF-A0A5P9EZ78-F1
#
_cell.length_a   1.000
_cell.length_b   1.000
_cell.length_c   1.000
_cell.angle_alpha   90.00
_cell.angle_beta   90.00
_cell.angle_gamma   90.00
#
_symmetry.space_group_name_H-M   'P 1'
#
loop_
_entity.id
_entity.type
_entity.pdbx_description
1 polymer ?
#
loop_
_entity_poly.entity_id
_entity_poly.type
_entity_poly.pdbx_seq_one_letter_code
_entity_poly.pdbx_strand_id
1 'polypeptide(L)'
;MDNNHNNKRDNLMMKGIPVSFAPIQLHNRLNRAVWIGFKRVDQDGRTLFFLCGGAESGAQLNKNFETFAGQIVREFGLEPAEVEFIELRVNAEESQWYRWHAQWVGSAPMASHGDLVTSESSRRYLTQALESGVVAA
;
A
#
# COMPACT_ATOMS: atom_id res chain seq x y z
N MET A 1 13.58 -18.17 -19.31
CA MET A 1 12.30 -18.08 -20.07
C MET A 1 11.31 -17.42 -19.14
N ASP A 2 11.20 -16.10 -19.23
CA ASP A 2 10.80 -15.25 -18.10
C ASP A 2 9.44 -14.57 -18.37
N ASN A 3 8.55 -15.26 -19.10
CA ASN A 3 7.27 -14.72 -19.58
C ASN A 3 6.26 -14.44 -18.46
N ASN A 4 6.49 -14.92 -17.24
CA ASN A 4 5.52 -14.76 -16.13
C ASN A 4 5.66 -13.42 -15.40
N HIS A 5 6.82 -12.76 -15.48
CA HIS A 5 7.06 -11.46 -14.84
C HIS A 5 6.46 -10.29 -15.62
N ASN A 6 6.43 -10.36 -16.96
CA ASN A 6 5.81 -9.31 -17.79
C ASN A 6 4.29 -9.27 -17.59
N ASN A 7 3.62 -10.41 -17.67
CA ASN A 7 2.15 -10.45 -17.63
C ASN A 7 1.55 -9.88 -16.33
N LYS A 8 2.28 -9.99 -15.20
CA LYS A 8 1.87 -9.39 -13.91
C LYS A 8 2.06 -7.88 -13.88
N ARG A 9 3.19 -7.36 -14.39
CA ARG A 9 3.45 -5.91 -14.45
C ARG A 9 2.53 -5.21 -15.44
N ASP A 10 2.24 -5.85 -16.57
CA ASP A 10 1.29 -5.36 -17.57
C ASP A 10 -0.13 -5.25 -16.99
N ASN A 11 -0.54 -6.21 -16.15
CA ASN A 11 -1.82 -6.16 -15.43
C ASN A 11 -1.89 -5.01 -14.41
N LEU A 12 -0.78 -4.64 -13.77
CA LEU A 12 -0.71 -3.51 -12.84
C LEU A 12 -0.74 -2.16 -13.56
N MET A 13 0.00 -2.03 -14.66
CA MET A 13 -0.01 -0.82 -15.49
C MET A 13 -1.41 -0.57 -16.06
N MET A 14 -2.12 -1.61 -16.51
CA MET A 14 -3.51 -1.50 -16.97
C MET A 14 -4.50 -1.07 -15.88
N LYS A 15 -4.13 -1.25 -14.60
CA LYS A 15 -4.95 -0.83 -13.45
C LYS A 15 -4.60 0.56 -12.92
N GLY A 16 -3.64 1.26 -13.53
CA GLY A 16 -3.21 2.58 -13.07
C GLY A 16 -2.35 2.55 -11.81
N ILE A 17 -1.70 1.41 -11.52
CA ILE A 17 -0.74 1.31 -10.42
C ILE A 17 0.63 1.83 -10.90
N PRO A 18 1.29 2.75 -10.15
CA PRO A 18 2.59 3.27 -10.55
C PRO A 18 3.66 2.18 -10.67
N VAL A 19 4.55 2.33 -11.65
CA VAL A 19 5.60 1.36 -11.98
C VAL A 19 6.61 1.12 -10.86
N SER A 20 6.70 2.05 -9.91
CA SER A 20 7.56 1.96 -8.73
C SER A 20 7.01 1.00 -7.66
N PHE A 21 5.79 0.49 -7.83
CA PHE A 21 5.16 -0.46 -6.92
C PHE A 21 5.29 -1.89 -7.44
N ALA A 22 5.62 -2.81 -6.54
CA ALA A 22 5.59 -4.23 -6.82
C ALA A 22 4.16 -4.77 -6.66
N PRO A 23 3.74 -5.78 -7.44
CA PRO A 23 2.47 -6.45 -7.24
C PRO A 23 2.44 -7.31 -5.98
N ILE A 24 1.35 -7.24 -5.23
CA ILE A 24 0.98 -8.24 -4.22
C ILE A 24 -0.46 -8.69 -4.41
N GLN A 25 -0.70 -9.98 -4.25
CA GLN A 25 -2.03 -10.57 -4.28
C GLN A 25 -2.52 -10.78 -2.85
N LEU A 26 -3.63 -10.14 -2.50
CA LEU A 26 -4.27 -10.29 -1.20
C LEU A 26 -5.71 -10.77 -1.39
N HIS A 27 -6.32 -11.30 -0.33
CA HIS A 27 -7.74 -11.61 -0.29
C HIS A 27 -8.52 -10.43 0.28
N ASN A 28 -9.58 -10.03 -0.40
CA ASN A 28 -10.50 -9.01 0.13
C ASN A 28 -11.43 -9.62 1.20
N ARG A 29 -12.31 -8.81 1.81
CA ARG A 29 -13.22 -9.28 2.86
C ARG A 29 -14.23 -10.36 2.41
N LEU A 30 -14.40 -10.54 1.09
CA LEU A 30 -15.23 -11.58 0.48
C LEU A 30 -14.40 -12.82 0.10
N ASN A 31 -13.17 -12.91 0.61
CA ASN A 31 -12.20 -13.96 0.30
C ASN A 31 -11.88 -14.09 -1.21
N ARG A 32 -11.96 -12.99 -1.96
CA ARG A 32 -11.58 -12.96 -3.38
C ARG A 32 -10.17 -12.41 -3.52
N ALA A 33 -9.35 -13.08 -4.31
CA ALA A 33 -8.01 -12.63 -4.63
C ALA A 33 -8.05 -11.33 -5.46
N VAL A 34 -7.30 -10.33 -5.03
CA VAL A 34 -7.17 -9.02 -5.66
C VAL A 34 -5.70 -8.62 -5.71
N TRP A 35 -5.32 -7.93 -6.78
CA TRP A 35 -3.97 -7.37 -6.91
C TRP A 35 -3.97 -5.92 -6.42
N ILE A 36 -2.97 -5.59 -5.61
CA ILE A 36 -2.63 -4.21 -5.26
C ILE A 36 -1.14 -4.00 -5.52
N GLY A 37 -0.76 -2.75 -5.77
CA GLY A 37 0.63 -2.33 -5.73
C GLY A 37 1.06 -2.13 -4.27
N PHE A 38 2.29 -2.52 -3.96
CA PHE A 38 2.94 -2.11 -2.72
C PHE A 38 4.37 -1.63 -2.94
N LYS A 39 4.86 -0.82 -2.00
CA LYS A 39 6.28 -0.51 -1.85
C LYS A 39 6.62 -0.40 -0.37
N ARG A 40 7.71 -1.03 0.04
CA ARG A 40 8.22 -0.93 1.41
C ARG A 40 9.42 0.00 1.45
N VAL A 41 9.45 0.91 2.42
CA VAL A 41 10.56 1.81 2.69
C VAL A 41 10.81 1.82 4.19
N ASP A 42 12.02 1.50 4.62
CA ASP A 42 12.41 1.63 6.03
C ASP A 42 13.02 3.03 6.22
N GLN A 43 12.42 3.86 7.07
CA GLN A 43 12.82 5.25 7.28
C GLN A 43 12.61 5.66 8.75
N ASP A 44 13.60 6.33 9.33
CA ASP A 44 13.56 6.84 10.71
C ASP A 44 13.20 5.75 11.76
N GLY A 45 13.66 4.52 11.52
CA GLY A 45 13.38 3.37 12.39
C GLY A 45 11.97 2.78 12.23
N ARG A 46 11.16 3.28 11.29
CA ARG A 46 9.81 2.79 11.00
C ARG A 46 9.74 2.17 9.61
N THR A 47 8.87 1.19 9.43
CA THR A 47 8.56 0.63 8.11
C THR A 47 7.36 1.37 7.51
N LEU A 48 7.57 2.15 6.44
CA LEU A 48 6.47 2.69 5.63
C LEU A 48 6.07 1.65 4.58
N PHE A 49 4.81 1.21 4.63
CA PHE A 49 4.23 0.27 3.68
C PHE A 49 3.23 0.99 2.79
N PHE A 50 3.71 1.44 1.64
CA PHE A 50 2.91 2.11 0.63
C PHE A 50 2.02 1.10 -0.11
N LEU A 51 0.76 1.48 -0.33
CA LEU A 51 -0.25 0.70 -1.02
C LEU A 51 -0.88 1.54 -2.14
N CYS A 52 -1.21 0.90 -3.26
CA CYS A 52 -1.94 1.52 -4.36
C CYS A 52 -2.87 0.48 -4.99
N GLY A 53 -4.19 0.70 -4.93
CA GLY A 53 -5.17 -0.13 -5.63
C GLY A 53 -5.45 0.32 -7.07
N GLY A 54 -4.64 1.23 -7.61
CA GLY A 54 -4.83 1.77 -8.96
C GLY A 54 -6.09 2.64 -9.07
N ALA A 55 -6.79 2.57 -10.20
CA ALA A 55 -7.98 3.38 -10.50
C ALA A 55 -9.12 3.21 -9.47
N GLU A 56 -9.18 2.08 -8.77
CA GLU A 56 -10.20 1.80 -7.74
C GLU A 56 -9.63 1.86 -6.31
N SER A 57 -8.42 2.41 -6.12
CA SER A 57 -7.70 2.36 -4.84
C SER A 57 -8.55 2.75 -3.65
N GLY A 58 -9.24 3.90 -3.73
CA GLY A 58 -10.06 4.36 -2.61
C GLY A 58 -11.20 3.42 -2.24
N ALA A 59 -11.92 2.86 -3.22
CA ALA A 59 -13.00 1.92 -2.94
C ALA A 59 -12.48 0.57 -2.43
N GLN A 60 -11.34 0.12 -2.97
CA GLN A 60 -10.75 -1.16 -2.66
C GLN A 60 -10.11 -1.15 -1.26
N LEU A 61 -9.35 -0.12 -0.90
CA LEU A 61 -8.69 -0.06 0.40
C LEU A 61 -9.71 0.25 1.51
N ASN A 62 -10.61 1.23 1.31
CA ASN A 62 -11.58 1.60 2.35
C ASN A 62 -12.45 0.45 2.86
N LYS A 63 -12.79 -0.53 2.01
CA LYS A 63 -13.67 -1.63 2.39
C LYS A 63 -12.94 -2.86 2.93
N ASN A 64 -11.62 -2.93 2.73
CA ASN A 64 -10.86 -4.17 2.92
C ASN A 64 -9.58 -3.97 3.72
N PHE A 65 -9.32 -2.76 4.22
CA PHE A 65 -8.03 -2.41 4.81
C PHE A 65 -7.67 -3.33 5.98
N GLU A 66 -8.58 -3.64 6.90
CA GLU A 66 -8.29 -4.57 8.01
C GLU A 66 -7.84 -5.94 7.47
N THR A 67 -8.52 -6.46 6.46
CA THR A 67 -8.19 -7.75 5.86
C THR A 67 -6.83 -7.70 5.18
N PHE A 68 -6.50 -6.61 4.50
CA PHE A 68 -5.21 -6.42 3.84
C PHE A 68 -4.07 -6.23 4.84
N ALA A 69 -4.23 -5.33 5.82
CA ALA A 69 -3.23 -5.05 6.84
C ALA A 69 -2.87 -6.32 7.63
N GLY A 70 -3.86 -7.13 8.02
CA GLY A 70 -3.62 -8.39 8.70
C GLY A 70 -2.90 -9.44 7.84
N GLN A 71 -3.16 -9.48 6.53
CA GLN A 71 -2.39 -10.34 5.62
C GLN A 71 -0.95 -9.84 5.49
N ILE A 72 -0.75 -8.55 5.25
CA ILE A 72 0.59 -7.95 5.08
C ILE A 72 1.44 -8.16 6.33
N VAL A 73 0.91 -7.85 7.52
CA VAL A 73 1.64 -8.05 8.78
C VAL A 73 2.12 -9.50 8.93
N ARG A 74 1.25 -10.48 8.63
CA ARG A 74 1.59 -11.91 8.72
C ARG A 74 2.57 -12.35 7.64
N GLU A 75 2.33 -11.94 6.39
CA GLU A 75 3.14 -12.37 5.24
C GLU A 75 4.56 -11.80 5.28
N PHE A 76 4.72 -10.57 5.77
CA PHE A 76 6.02 -9.89 5.85
C PHE A 76 6.68 -9.96 7.23
N GLY A 77 6.03 -10.61 8.22
CA GLY A 77 6.55 -10.74 9.58
C GLY A 77 6.77 -9.39 10.25
N LEU A 78 5.88 -8.43 10.03
CA LEU A 78 5.99 -7.08 10.57
C LEU A 78 5.40 -7.03 11.98
N GLU A 79 5.95 -6.19 12.84
CA GLU A 79 5.32 -5.81 14.09
C GLU A 79 4.30 -4.69 13.81
N PRO A 80 3.00 -4.86 14.12
CA PRO A 80 1.99 -3.82 13.92
C PRO A 80 2.36 -2.43 14.45
N ALA A 81 3.11 -2.34 15.55
CA ALA A 81 3.56 -1.07 16.12
C ALA A 81 4.64 -0.35 15.29
N GLU A 82 5.39 -1.09 14.47
CA GLU A 82 6.56 -0.59 13.73
C GLU A 82 6.26 -0.32 12.24
N VAL A 83 5.03 -0.63 11.79
CA VAL A 83 4.58 -0.41 10.42
C VAL A 83 3.57 0.72 10.31
N GLU A 84 3.80 1.61 9.35
CA GLU A 84 2.84 2.65 8.96
C GLU A 84 2.33 2.36 7.55
N PHE A 85 1.02 2.23 7.42
CA PHE A 85 0.38 1.97 6.12
C PHE A 85 -0.01 3.29 5.45
N ILE A 86 0.49 3.48 4.23
CA ILE A 86 0.24 4.69 3.44
C ILE A 86 -0.45 4.28 2.14
N GLU A 87 -1.58 4.89 1.83
CA GLU A 87 -2.21 4.73 0.52
C GLU A 87 -1.88 5.91 -0.39
N LEU A 88 -1.46 5.60 -1.61
CA LEU A 88 -1.35 6.54 -2.71
C LEU A 88 -2.50 6.31 -3.68
N ARG A 89 -3.35 7.32 -3.83
CA ARG A 89 -4.38 7.38 -4.88
C ARG A 89 -3.89 8.29 -5.99
N VAL A 90 -3.67 7.72 -7.18
CA VAL A 90 -3.28 8.49 -8.36
C VAL A 90 -4.50 8.70 -9.23
N ASN A 91 -4.94 9.94 -9.34
CA ASN A 91 -5.93 10.36 -10.32
C ASN A 91 -5.24 11.14 -11.45
N ALA A 92 -5.94 11.40 -12.55
CA ALA A 92 -5.36 12.06 -13.73
C ALA A 92 -4.74 13.45 -13.45
N GLU A 93 -5.21 14.15 -12.41
CA GLU A 93 -4.83 15.53 -12.11
C GLU A 93 -4.06 15.69 -10.80
N GLU A 94 -4.23 14.78 -9.84
CA GLU A 94 -3.62 14.91 -8.50
C GLU A 94 -3.35 13.54 -7.86
N SER A 95 -2.28 13.48 -7.07
CA SER A 95 -2.00 12.36 -6.16
C SER A 95 -2.45 12.70 -4.74
N GLN A 96 -3.26 11.83 -4.15
CA GLN A 96 -3.74 11.96 -2.78
C GLN A 96 -3.11 10.88 -1.89
N TRP A 97 -2.70 11.31 -0.71
CA TRP A 97 -2.07 10.45 0.29
C TRP A 97 -3.03 10.22 1.45
N TYR A 98 -3.19 8.96 1.85
CA TYR A 98 -3.96 8.59 3.02
C TYR A 98 -3.07 7.84 4.00
N ARG A 99 -3.13 8.20 5.28
CA ARG A 99 -2.49 7.45 6.35
C ARG A 99 -3.53 6.54 6.98
N TRP A 100 -3.23 5.25 6.98
CA TRP A 100 -4.13 4.26 7.53
C TRP A 100 -3.80 3.95 8.98
N HIS A 101 -4.83 4.02 9.81
CA HIS A 101 -4.78 3.69 11.22
C HIS A 101 -5.57 2.41 11.45
N ALA A 102 -4.98 1.47 12.20
CA ALA A 102 -5.67 0.26 12.63
C ALA A 102 -5.51 0.06 14.14
N GLN A 103 -6.60 -0.38 14.78
CA GLN A 103 -6.58 -0.87 16.15
C GLN A 103 -6.26 -2.36 16.13
N TRP A 104 -5.20 -2.77 16.82
CA TRP A 104 -4.69 -4.13 16.78
C TRP A 104 -4.97 -4.89 18.09
N VAL A 105 -5.24 -6.19 17.96
CA VAL A 105 -5.21 -7.17 19.06
C VAL A 105 -4.25 -8.28 18.63
N GLY A 106 -3.03 -8.25 19.16
CA GLY A 106 -1.93 -9.02 18.57
C GLY A 106 -1.68 -8.58 17.13
N SER A 107 -1.61 -9.52 16.19
CA SER A 107 -1.46 -9.25 14.75
C SER A 107 -2.79 -9.14 13.98
N ALA A 108 -3.93 -9.08 14.68
CA ALA A 108 -5.25 -8.96 14.07
C ALA A 108 -5.78 -7.52 14.18
N PRO A 109 -6.06 -6.84 13.05
CA PRO A 109 -6.67 -5.52 13.06
C PRO A 109 -8.19 -5.63 13.28
N MET A 110 -8.71 -4.90 14.28
CA MET A 110 -10.11 -4.94 14.71
C MET A 110 -10.96 -3.82 14.10
N ALA A 111 -10.35 -2.67 13.84
CA ALA A 111 -10.99 -1.52 13.22
C ALA A 111 -9.93 -0.68 12.51
N SER A 112 -10.32 -0.03 11.41
CA SER A 112 -9.43 0.88 10.70
C SER A 112 -10.12 2.11 10.13
N HIS A 113 -9.33 3.15 9.88
CA HIS A 113 -9.73 4.33 9.12
C HIS A 113 -8.53 4.91 8.38
N GLY A 114 -8.80 5.58 7.26
CA GLY A 114 -7.79 6.27 6.46
C GLY A 114 -8.00 7.77 6.52
N ASP A 115 -6.99 8.50 6.98
CA ASP A 115 -7.02 9.95 7.07
C ASP A 115 -6.29 10.58 5.89
N LEU A 116 -6.92 11.57 5.25
CA LEU A 116 -6.29 12.34 4.18
C LEU A 116 -5.12 13.15 4.76
N VAL A 117 -3.95 13.00 4.15
CA VAL A 117 -2.75 13.77 4.51
C VAL A 117 -2.84 15.16 3.88
N THR A 118 -3.31 16.14 4.65
CA THR A 118 -3.50 17.52 4.19
C THR A 118 -2.26 18.39 4.35
N SER A 119 -1.37 18.08 5.29
CA SER A 119 -0.13 18.84 5.51
C SER A 119 0.82 18.72 4.32
N GLU A 120 1.28 19.85 3.80
CA GLU A 120 2.25 19.89 2.70
C GLU A 120 3.59 19.25 3.09
N SER A 121 4.08 19.50 4.30
CA SER A 121 5.35 18.91 4.77
C SER A 121 5.25 17.39 4.86
N SER A 122 4.12 16.85 5.33
CA SER A 122 3.87 15.42 5.37
C SER A 122 3.78 14.82 3.96
N ARG A 123 3.10 15.50 3.02
CA ARG A 123 3.05 15.06 1.62
C ARG A 123 4.45 15.02 1.00
N ARG A 124 5.26 16.06 1.19
CA ARG A 124 6.67 16.10 0.71
C ARG A 124 7.50 14.98 1.30
N TYR A 125 7.38 14.72 2.61
CA TYR A 125 8.05 13.60 3.29
C TYR A 125 7.69 12.26 2.64
N LEU A 126 6.40 11.99 2.41
CA LEU A 126 5.95 10.74 1.80
C LEU A 126 6.42 10.59 0.35
N THR A 127 6.41 11.68 -0.43
CA THR A 127 6.97 11.69 -1.79
C THR A 127 8.45 11.34 -1.76
N GLN A 128 9.24 12.01 -0.91
CA GLN A 128 10.67 11.75 -0.79
C GLN A 128 10.97 10.31 -0.32
N ALA A 129 10.19 9.79 0.62
CA ALA A 129 10.32 8.40 1.07
C ALA A 129 10.06 7.42 -0.08
N LEU A 130 8.97 7.64 -0.83
CA LEU A 130 8.61 6.82 -1.98
C LEU A 130 9.69 6.86 -3.09
N GLU A 131 10.31 8.01 -3.32
CA GLU A 131 11.40 8.19 -4.28
C GLU A 131 12.72 7.60 -3.78
N SER A 132 13.06 7.77 -2.50
CA SER A 132 14.32 7.27 -1.91
C SER A 132 14.38 5.75 -1.89
N GLY A 133 13.24 5.08 -1.71
CA GLY A 133 13.15 3.62 -1.86
C GLY A 133 13.28 3.13 -3.30
N VAL A 134 13.54 3.99 -4.31
CA VAL A 134 13.89 3.56 -5.69
C VAL A 134 15.35 3.05 -5.76
N VAL A 135 16.13 3.16 -4.68
CA VAL A 135 17.50 2.65 -4.61
C VAL A 135 17.56 1.29 -3.88
N ALA A 136 17.05 0.23 -4.52
CA ALA A 136 17.37 -1.20 -4.33
C ALA A 136 16.31 -2.03 -5.07
N ALA A 137 16.58 -2.90 -6.03
CA ALA A 137 17.82 -3.52 -6.53
C ALA A 137 17.72 -3.74 -8.06
#